data_AF-A0A8H5GBG3-F1
#
_entry.id   AF-A0A8H5GBG3-F1
#
_cell.length_a   1.000
_cell.length_b   1.000
_cell.length_c   1.000
_cell.angle_alpha   90.00
_cell.angle_beta   90.00
_cell.angle_gamma   90.00
#
_symmetry.space_group_name_H-M   'P 1'
#
loop_
_entity.id
_entity.type
_entity.pdbx_description
1 polymer ?
#
loop_
_entity_poly.entity_id
_entity_poly.type
_entity_poly.pdbx_seq_one_letter_code
_entity_poly.pdbx_strand_id
1 'polypeptide(L)'
;MIFCSSLSSASCLRRNYCFFPRTYQLSTSRRNATTLSGTGYLNPSAASKDTKHQPYPFPKTPRPTPYEIFHLPTSASPADIKSRYYDLVRYHHPDSPHARVQTPCPNKRNTRFQCILSAYNTLQNPSSARASSTAWGHYGTGPGFDPYMAEINRRRRTSQNADYLRQRRQAMDEKERHREQEEWAKSAGGPKERIMIGLGVFALLGGLYPSFFLYPFQLDRMHQDAVANLTKARNDAQEIGHLRREEVKKRVREMKATSKDTEELQVEA
;
A
#
# COMPACT_ATOMS: atom_id res chain seq x y z
N MET A 1 53.72 -10.89 -1.42
CA MET A 1 53.29 -9.48 -1.26
C MET A 1 51.81 -9.41 -1.53
N ILE A 2 51.08 -8.90 -0.54
CA ILE A 2 49.64 -8.93 -0.39
C ILE A 2 49.04 -7.76 -1.18
N PHE A 3 48.02 -8.00 -2.00
CA PHE A 3 47.10 -6.95 -2.44
C PHE A 3 45.69 -7.24 -1.94
N CYS A 4 45.31 -6.44 -0.95
CA CYS A 4 43.97 -6.26 -0.43
C CYS A 4 43.16 -5.28 -1.31
N SER A 5 41.84 -5.34 -1.13
CA SER A 5 40.82 -4.29 -1.41
C SER A 5 40.25 -4.32 -2.84
N SER A 6 38.93 -4.25 -3.08
CA SER A 6 37.93 -3.41 -2.43
C SER A 6 36.51 -3.96 -2.65
N LEU A 7 35.75 -4.13 -1.56
CA LEU A 7 34.28 -4.20 -1.58
C LEU A 7 33.77 -2.75 -1.55
N SER A 8 32.89 -2.36 -2.48
CA SER A 8 32.16 -1.10 -2.39
C SER A 8 30.68 -1.34 -2.10
N SER A 9 30.21 -0.53 -1.17
CA SER A 9 29.12 -0.78 -0.25
C SER A 9 27.78 -0.25 -0.76
N ALA A 10 26.72 -0.93 -0.34
CA ALA A 10 25.33 -0.55 -0.52
C ALA A 10 24.99 0.81 0.09
N SER A 11 24.11 1.57 -0.59
CA SER A 11 23.44 2.74 -0.02
C SER A 11 21.93 2.55 -0.08
N CYS A 12 21.37 2.03 1.00
CA CYS A 12 19.93 2.09 1.31
C CYS A 12 19.59 3.50 1.81
N LEU A 13 18.83 4.28 1.04
CA LEU A 13 18.22 5.50 1.55
C LEU A 13 16.81 5.21 2.08
N ARG A 14 16.69 5.31 3.41
CA ARG A 14 15.46 5.21 4.19
C ARG A 14 14.59 6.47 4.02
N ARG A 15 13.29 6.20 3.95
CA ARG A 15 12.15 7.11 4.09
C ARG A 15 12.23 7.96 5.38
N ASN A 16 12.07 9.27 5.24
CA ASN A 16 11.69 10.17 6.33
C ASN A 16 10.24 10.63 6.11
N TYR A 17 9.32 10.15 6.95
CA TYR A 17 7.99 10.74 7.12
C TYR A 17 8.05 11.66 8.34
N CYS A 18 8.03 12.98 8.12
CA CYS A 18 7.90 13.96 9.18
C CYS A 18 6.41 14.16 9.53
N PHE A 19 6.12 13.80 10.77
CA PHE A 19 4.91 13.99 11.55
C PHE A 19 4.82 15.47 11.98
N PHE A 20 3.76 16.18 11.59
CA PHE A 20 3.48 17.53 12.09
C PHE A 20 2.18 17.54 12.92
N PRO A 21 2.22 17.93 14.20
CA PRO A 21 1.03 18.08 15.02
C PRO A 21 0.35 19.45 14.81
N ARG A 22 -0.98 19.43 14.81
CA ARG A 22 -1.89 20.55 14.61
C ARG A 22 -2.26 21.16 15.96
N THR A 23 -1.75 22.36 16.27
CA THR A 23 -2.19 23.14 17.43
C THR A 23 -3.44 23.95 17.07
N TYR A 24 -4.52 23.75 17.82
CA TYR A 24 -5.71 24.59 17.79
C TYR A 24 -5.61 25.64 18.90
N GLN A 25 -5.76 26.93 18.58
CA GLN A 25 -6.06 27.95 19.58
C GLN A 25 -7.51 28.40 19.46
N LEU A 26 -8.25 28.24 20.55
CA LEU A 26 -9.58 28.83 20.76
C LEU A 26 -9.42 30.33 21.05
N SER A 27 -10.18 31.16 20.34
CA SER A 27 -10.43 32.55 20.73
C SER A 27 -11.91 32.72 21.03
N THR A 28 -12.22 32.86 22.32
CA THR A 28 -13.53 33.23 22.82
C THR A 28 -13.66 34.75 22.82
N SER A 29 -14.49 35.32 21.95
CA SER A 29 -14.86 36.74 22.04
C SER A 29 -16.37 36.87 22.30
N ARG A 30 -16.68 37.16 23.57
CA ARG A 30 -17.97 37.67 24.05
C ARG A 30 -18.21 39.06 23.46
N ARG A 31 -19.40 39.31 22.92
CA ARG A 31 -20.06 40.62 23.03
C ARG A 31 -21.56 40.40 23.26
N ASN A 32 -22.02 40.94 24.38
CA ASN A 32 -23.42 41.14 24.72
C ASN A 32 -23.90 42.45 24.08
N ALA A 33 -25.13 42.50 23.57
CA ALA A 33 -25.90 43.74 23.35
C ALA A 33 -27.41 43.44 23.25
N THR A 34 -28.07 43.57 24.40
CA THR A 34 -29.28 44.36 24.72
C THR A 34 -30.36 44.61 23.64
N THR A 35 -31.56 44.07 23.93
CA THR A 35 -32.96 44.54 23.76
C THR A 35 -33.35 45.58 22.70
N LEU A 36 -34.46 45.29 21.99
CA LEU A 36 -35.59 46.22 21.88
C LEU A 36 -36.89 45.48 21.51
N SER A 37 -37.95 45.82 22.25
CA SER A 37 -39.32 45.32 22.15
C SER A 37 -40.03 45.83 20.89
N GLY A 38 -40.92 44.99 20.34
CA GLY A 38 -41.92 45.36 19.34
C GLY A 38 -43.19 44.55 19.55
N THR A 39 -44.27 45.25 19.89
CA THR A 39 -45.56 44.77 20.37
C THR A 39 -46.51 44.31 19.25
N GLY A 40 -47.37 43.34 19.58
CA GLY A 40 -48.74 43.21 19.04
C GLY A 40 -48.92 42.26 17.86
N TYR A 41 -49.64 41.15 18.05
CA TYR A 41 -51.07 41.00 17.71
C TYR A 41 -51.53 39.54 17.88
N LEU A 42 -52.61 39.39 18.65
CA LEU A 42 -53.70 38.39 18.57
C LEU A 42 -53.42 36.89 18.83
N ASN A 43 -54.12 36.41 19.86
CA ASN A 43 -54.32 35.03 20.29
C ASN A 43 -55.41 34.35 19.42
N PRO A 44 -55.50 33.00 19.38
CA PRO A 44 -56.58 32.43 20.20
C PRO A 44 -56.23 31.12 20.94
N SER A 45 -56.82 31.07 22.13
CA SER A 45 -57.00 29.98 23.10
C SER A 45 -57.06 28.55 22.56
N ALA A 46 -56.25 27.66 23.16
CA ALA A 46 -56.71 26.38 23.72
C ALA A 46 -55.61 25.80 24.61
N ALA A 47 -55.94 25.64 25.90
CA ALA A 47 -55.06 25.09 26.92
C ALA A 47 -54.63 23.64 26.60
N SER A 48 -53.32 23.41 26.50
CA SER A 48 -52.74 22.12 26.90
C SER A 48 -51.42 22.38 27.64
N LYS A 49 -51.22 21.59 28.68
CA LYS A 49 -50.34 21.81 29.83
C LYS A 49 -48.88 22.11 29.45
N ASP A 50 -48.31 23.02 30.24
CA ASP A 50 -46.89 23.34 30.42
C ASP A 50 -45.92 22.18 30.11
N THR A 51 -45.52 22.13 28.85
CA THR A 51 -44.24 21.61 28.37
C THR A 51 -43.79 22.63 27.34
N LYS A 52 -42.52 23.04 27.33
CA LYS A 52 -41.97 24.04 26.40
C LYS A 52 -42.28 23.61 24.95
N HIS A 53 -43.39 24.08 24.39
CA HIS A 53 -43.95 23.55 23.15
C HIS A 53 -43.02 23.94 22.02
N GLN A 54 -42.30 22.96 21.47
CA GLN A 54 -41.52 23.20 20.28
C GLN A 54 -42.48 23.51 19.14
N PRO A 55 -42.30 24.62 18.41
CA PRO A 55 -43.20 24.94 17.30
C PRO A 55 -43.12 23.89 16.19
N TYR A 56 -41.96 23.23 16.02
CA TYR A 56 -41.72 22.19 14.99
C TYR A 56 -40.92 21.01 15.56
N PRO A 57 -41.58 19.99 16.15
CA PRO A 57 -40.90 18.80 16.65
C PRO A 57 -40.36 17.94 15.49
N PHE A 58 -39.20 17.30 15.66
CA PHE A 58 -38.66 16.42 14.63
C PHE A 58 -39.51 15.12 14.53
N PRO A 59 -39.84 14.63 13.32
CA PRO A 59 -40.65 13.42 13.15
C PRO A 59 -40.01 12.19 13.79
N LYS A 60 -40.85 11.32 14.38
CA LYS A 60 -40.42 10.08 15.05
C LYS A 60 -40.34 8.89 14.09
N THR A 61 -40.84 9.05 12.88
CA THR A 61 -40.83 8.01 11.85
C THR A 61 -39.38 7.69 11.45
N PRO A 62 -39.05 6.42 11.15
CA PRO A 62 -37.68 6.01 10.81
C PRO A 62 -37.23 6.54 9.43
N ARG A 63 -38.19 6.89 8.56
CA ARG A 63 -37.94 7.42 7.21
C ARG A 63 -38.90 8.57 6.90
N PRO A 64 -38.70 9.75 7.52
CA PRO A 64 -39.58 10.88 7.31
C PRO A 64 -39.41 11.43 5.90
N THR A 65 -40.51 11.83 5.27
CA THR A 65 -40.43 12.49 3.96
C THR A 65 -39.90 13.92 4.10
N PRO A 66 -39.30 14.52 3.04
CA PRO A 66 -38.84 15.91 3.11
C PRO A 66 -39.95 16.89 3.50
N TYR A 67 -41.17 16.71 3.00
CA TYR A 67 -42.33 17.55 3.35
C TYR A 67 -42.77 17.36 4.82
N GLU A 68 -42.69 16.14 5.35
CA GLU A 68 -42.98 15.82 6.75
C GLU A 68 -41.96 16.46 7.71
N ILE A 69 -40.66 16.46 7.35
CA ILE A 69 -39.62 17.14 8.13
C ILE A 69 -39.93 18.65 8.22
N PHE A 70 -40.38 19.24 7.12
CA PHE A 70 -40.68 20.67 7.03
C PHE A 70 -42.05 21.04 7.59
N HIS A 71 -42.93 20.07 7.87
CA HIS A 71 -44.32 20.32 8.28
C HIS A 71 -45.05 21.23 7.27
N LEU A 72 -44.80 21.01 5.99
CA LEU A 72 -45.39 21.75 4.88
C LEU A 72 -46.18 20.81 3.97
N PRO A 73 -47.25 21.29 3.31
CA PRO A 73 -47.93 20.51 2.29
C PRO A 73 -47.01 20.30 1.07
N THR A 74 -47.30 19.28 0.28
CA THR A 74 -46.56 18.99 -0.97
C THR A 74 -46.69 20.09 -2.02
N SER A 75 -47.69 20.96 -1.90
CA SER A 75 -47.95 22.13 -2.74
C SER A 75 -47.26 23.42 -2.25
N ALA A 76 -46.42 23.35 -1.22
CA ALA A 76 -45.76 24.53 -0.64
C ALA A 76 -44.85 25.24 -1.65
N SER A 77 -44.82 26.58 -1.58
CA SER A 77 -43.96 27.38 -2.44
C SER A 77 -42.47 27.26 -2.03
N PRO A 78 -41.52 27.50 -2.95
CA PRO A 78 -40.09 27.55 -2.61
C PRO A 78 -39.76 28.60 -1.54
N ALA A 79 -40.53 29.70 -1.47
CA ALA A 79 -40.37 30.72 -0.45
C ALA A 79 -40.74 30.19 0.94
N ASP A 80 -41.82 29.40 1.04
CA ASP A 80 -42.26 28.77 2.30
C ASP A 80 -41.28 27.69 2.77
N ILE A 81 -40.71 26.93 1.83
CA ILE A 81 -39.68 25.94 2.14
C ILE A 81 -38.44 26.63 2.71
N LYS A 82 -38.03 27.77 2.13
CA LYS A 82 -36.88 28.55 2.59
C LYS A 82 -37.13 29.20 3.95
N SER A 83 -38.32 29.77 4.19
CA SER A 83 -38.66 30.36 5.49
C SER A 83 -38.64 29.28 6.59
N ARG A 84 -39.28 28.13 6.33
CA ARG A 84 -39.32 27.01 7.26
C ARG A 84 -37.95 26.38 7.50
N TYR A 85 -37.08 26.35 6.49
CA TYR A 85 -35.68 25.93 6.64
C TYR A 85 -34.97 26.77 7.70
N TYR A 86 -35.08 28.09 7.63
CA TYR A 86 -34.44 28.97 8.61
C TYR A 86 -34.98 28.76 10.04
N ASP A 87 -36.30 28.57 10.18
CA ASP A 87 -36.90 28.26 11.48
C ASP A 87 -36.33 26.95 12.05
N LEU A 88 -36.34 25.88 11.26
CA LEU A 88 -35.86 24.57 11.70
C LEU A 88 -34.37 24.59 12.03
N VAL A 89 -33.54 25.25 11.23
CA VAL A 89 -32.11 25.40 11.51
C VAL A 89 -31.90 26.13 12.84
N ARG A 90 -32.63 27.22 13.10
CA ARG A 90 -32.50 27.97 14.36
C ARG A 90 -32.76 27.11 15.60
N TYR A 91 -33.74 26.19 15.52
CA TYR A 91 -34.09 25.31 16.63
C TYR A 91 -33.23 24.03 16.71
N HIS A 92 -32.90 23.41 15.57
CA HIS A 92 -32.25 22.09 15.49
C HIS A 92 -30.74 22.13 15.15
N HIS A 93 -30.12 23.31 15.01
CA HIS A 93 -28.66 23.41 14.82
C HIS A 93 -27.93 22.72 15.98
N PRO A 94 -26.86 21.93 15.73
CA PRO A 94 -26.16 21.19 16.78
C PRO A 94 -25.63 22.09 17.91
N ASP A 95 -25.28 23.34 17.60
CA ASP A 95 -24.83 24.33 18.57
C ASP A 95 -25.97 25.17 19.21
N SER A 96 -27.22 25.00 18.77
CA SER A 96 -28.34 25.72 19.37
C SER A 96 -28.57 25.26 20.83
N PRO A 97 -28.83 26.17 21.78
CA PRO A 97 -29.21 25.80 23.13
C PRO A 97 -30.46 24.91 23.17
N HIS A 98 -31.43 25.16 22.28
CA HIS A 98 -32.67 24.40 22.19
C HIS A 98 -32.42 22.94 21.80
N ALA A 99 -31.62 22.71 20.77
CA ALA A 99 -31.24 21.37 20.33
C ALA A 99 -30.51 20.58 21.43
N ARG A 100 -29.62 21.23 22.19
CA ARG A 100 -28.87 20.62 23.29
C ARG A 100 -29.77 20.14 24.43
N VAL A 101 -30.81 20.92 24.75
CA VAL A 101 -31.77 20.56 25.81
C VAL A 101 -32.69 19.42 25.37
N GLN A 102 -33.18 19.45 24.13
CA GLN A 102 -34.15 18.47 23.64
C GLN A 102 -33.52 17.16 23.15
N THR A 103 -32.29 17.24 22.66
CA THR A 103 -31.55 16.09 22.13
C THR A 103 -30.13 16.13 22.71
N PRO A 104 -29.95 15.66 23.96
CA PRO A 104 -28.66 15.73 24.65
C PRO A 104 -27.54 15.03 23.86
N CYS A 105 -27.87 13.88 23.25
CA CYS A 105 -26.94 13.10 22.43
C CYS A 105 -26.43 13.90 21.20
N PRO A 106 -25.12 14.16 21.08
CA PRO A 106 -24.54 14.92 19.96
C PRO A 106 -24.77 14.28 18.60
N ASN A 107 -24.63 12.95 18.50
CA ASN A 107 -24.84 12.22 17.25
C ASN A 107 -26.27 12.40 16.73
N LYS A 108 -27.28 12.29 17.60
CA LYS A 108 -28.68 12.47 17.21
C LYS A 108 -28.99 13.90 16.73
N ARG A 109 -28.37 14.93 17.31
CA ARG A 109 -28.49 16.32 16.82
C ARG A 109 -27.92 16.47 15.42
N ASN A 110 -26.70 15.98 15.21
CA ASN A 110 -26.04 16.03 13.91
C ASN A 110 -26.84 15.27 12.85
N THR A 111 -27.37 14.09 13.17
CA THR A 111 -28.22 13.32 12.25
C THR A 111 -29.49 14.11 11.89
N ARG A 112 -30.18 14.72 12.87
CA ARG A 112 -31.37 15.55 12.59
C ARG A 112 -31.05 16.73 11.69
N PHE A 113 -29.94 17.42 11.96
CA PHE A 113 -29.49 18.55 11.15
C PHE A 113 -29.15 18.12 9.71
N GLN A 114 -28.47 16.99 9.55
CA GLN A 114 -28.19 16.39 8.24
C GLN A 114 -29.48 16.03 7.49
N CYS A 115 -30.48 15.47 8.17
CA CYS A 115 -31.78 15.17 7.58
C CYS A 115 -32.48 16.43 7.07
N ILE A 116 -32.49 17.52 7.86
CA ILE A 116 -33.07 18.82 7.47
C ILE A 116 -32.36 19.36 6.22
N LEU A 117 -31.02 19.32 6.20
CA LEU A 117 -30.23 19.78 5.07
C LEU A 117 -30.49 18.95 3.80
N SER A 118 -30.54 17.61 3.92
CA SER A 118 -30.86 16.75 2.79
C SER A 118 -32.27 17.01 2.25
N ALA A 119 -33.25 17.19 3.14
CA ALA A 119 -34.62 17.48 2.75
C ALA A 119 -34.74 18.83 2.02
N TYR A 120 -34.05 19.87 2.50
CA TYR A 120 -33.97 21.15 1.82
C TYR A 120 -33.41 21.02 0.40
N ASN A 121 -32.29 20.32 0.25
CA ASN A 121 -31.64 20.12 -1.06
C ASN A 121 -32.53 19.34 -2.03
N THR A 122 -33.24 18.31 -1.55
CA THR A 122 -34.21 17.54 -2.35
C THR A 122 -35.37 18.40 -2.83
N LEU A 123 -35.90 19.28 -1.96
CA LEU A 123 -37.03 20.15 -2.29
C LEU A 123 -36.65 21.32 -3.18
N GLN A 124 -35.42 21.85 -3.04
CA GLN A 124 -34.96 22.99 -3.84
C GLN A 124 -34.64 22.61 -5.29
N ASN A 125 -34.11 21.40 -5.52
CA ASN A 125 -33.77 20.90 -6.84
C ASN A 125 -34.39 19.51 -7.09
N PRO A 126 -35.69 19.43 -7.41
CA PRO A 126 -36.37 18.14 -7.62
C PRO A 126 -35.77 17.33 -8.80
N SER A 127 -35.18 18.00 -9.79
CA SER A 127 -34.42 17.37 -10.88
C SER A 127 -33.10 16.75 -10.41
N SER A 128 -32.44 17.36 -9.43
CA SER A 128 -31.23 16.80 -8.82
C SER A 128 -31.55 15.65 -7.89
N ALA A 129 -32.72 15.58 -7.27
CA ALA A 129 -33.10 14.44 -6.41
C ALA A 129 -33.13 13.10 -7.17
N ARG A 130 -33.58 13.09 -8.43
CA ARG A 130 -33.53 11.90 -9.31
C ARG A 130 -32.13 11.58 -9.81
N ALA A 131 -31.24 12.57 -9.89
CA ALA A 131 -29.83 12.38 -10.24
C ALA A 131 -28.93 12.09 -9.01
N SER A 132 -29.39 12.39 -7.80
CA SER A 132 -28.64 12.32 -6.54
C SER A 132 -28.45 10.87 -6.07
N SER A 133 -29.22 9.92 -6.58
CA SER A 133 -28.94 8.49 -6.34
C SER A 133 -27.69 8.00 -7.06
N THR A 134 -27.17 8.72 -8.06
CA THR A 134 -26.20 8.12 -8.99
C THR A 134 -25.11 9.05 -9.54
N ALA A 135 -25.20 10.39 -9.45
CA ALA A 135 -24.43 11.22 -10.38
C ALA A 135 -23.39 12.22 -9.82
N TRP A 136 -23.39 12.65 -8.55
CA TRP A 136 -22.48 13.75 -8.17
C TRP A 136 -21.74 13.52 -6.85
N GLY A 137 -20.43 13.26 -6.97
CA GLY A 137 -19.48 13.28 -5.88
C GLY A 137 -19.42 14.67 -5.27
N HIS A 138 -20.09 14.84 -4.13
CA HIS A 138 -20.04 16.05 -3.32
C HIS A 138 -19.08 15.87 -2.14
N TYR A 139 -18.12 16.78 -2.09
CA TYR A 139 -17.20 17.04 -1.00
C TYR A 139 -18.01 17.49 0.24
N GLY A 140 -18.02 16.65 1.28
CA GLY A 140 -18.41 17.04 2.64
C GLY A 140 -19.79 16.58 3.11
N THR A 141 -19.82 15.45 3.82
CA THR A 141 -20.68 15.21 5.01
C THR A 141 -22.21 15.28 4.81
N GLY A 142 -22.73 14.70 3.73
CA GLY A 142 -24.18 14.45 3.55
C GLY A 142 -24.62 13.04 3.96
N PRO A 143 -25.92 12.83 4.29
CA PRO A 143 -26.45 11.50 4.57
C PRO A 143 -26.45 10.68 3.28
N GLY A 144 -25.52 9.72 3.18
CA GLY A 144 -25.20 8.97 1.95
C GLY A 144 -23.72 9.01 1.55
N PHE A 145 -22.91 9.85 2.22
CA PHE A 145 -21.46 9.80 2.10
C PHE A 145 -20.92 8.55 2.82
N ASP A 146 -20.57 7.52 2.04
CA ASP A 146 -19.76 6.42 2.55
C ASP A 146 -18.26 6.80 2.47
N PRO A 147 -17.62 7.12 3.61
CA PRO A 147 -16.19 7.45 3.63
C PRO A 147 -15.32 6.33 3.05
N TYR A 148 -15.77 5.07 3.12
CA TYR A 148 -15.05 3.92 2.58
C TYR A 148 -15.04 3.94 1.05
N MET A 149 -16.21 4.12 0.41
CA MET A 149 -16.28 4.24 -1.05
C MET A 149 -15.57 5.49 -1.59
N ALA A 150 -15.59 6.60 -0.86
CA ALA A 150 -14.83 7.80 -1.23
C ALA A 150 -13.31 7.53 -1.23
N GLU A 151 -12.81 6.84 -0.21
CA GLU A 151 -11.40 6.45 -0.10
C GLU A 151 -11.00 5.42 -1.16
N ILE A 152 -11.86 4.43 -1.47
CA ILE A 152 -11.64 3.49 -2.58
C ILE A 152 -11.52 4.24 -3.92
N ASN A 153 -12.43 5.16 -4.20
CA ASN A 153 -12.42 5.94 -5.45
C ASN A 153 -11.18 6.83 -5.56
N ARG A 154 -10.72 7.42 -4.44
CA ARG A 154 -9.46 8.17 -4.39
C ARG A 154 -8.27 7.28 -4.76
N ARG A 155 -8.14 6.11 -4.13
CA ARG A 155 -7.05 5.16 -4.40
C ARG A 155 -7.07 4.65 -5.84
N ARG A 156 -8.26 4.37 -6.37
CA ARG A 156 -8.44 3.94 -7.77
C ARG A 156 -7.94 5.00 -8.75
N ARG A 157 -8.28 6.29 -8.55
CA ARG A 157 -7.80 7.38 -9.41
C ARG A 157 -6.28 7.56 -9.36
N THR A 158 -5.68 7.44 -8.16
CA THR A 158 -4.22 7.51 -8.02
C THR A 158 -3.52 6.34 -8.73
N SER A 159 -4.04 5.11 -8.62
CA SER A 159 -3.51 3.95 -9.35
C SER A 159 -3.62 4.14 -10.85
N GLN A 160 -4.82 4.49 -11.35
CA GLN A 160 -5.06 4.69 -12.78
C GLN A 160 -4.14 5.77 -13.38
N ASN A 161 -3.92 6.88 -12.66
CA ASN A 161 -3.02 7.92 -13.13
C ASN A 161 -1.55 7.46 -13.13
N ALA A 162 -1.14 6.69 -12.11
CA ALA A 162 0.21 6.13 -12.05
C ALA A 162 0.46 5.13 -13.19
N ASP A 163 -0.51 4.27 -13.50
CA ASP A 163 -0.43 3.30 -14.60
C ASP A 163 -0.42 4.00 -15.97
N TYR A 164 -1.25 5.03 -16.15
CA TYR A 164 -1.24 5.87 -17.35
C TYR A 164 0.12 6.55 -17.58
N LEU A 165 0.71 7.13 -16.54
CA LEU A 165 2.03 7.77 -16.62
C LEU A 165 3.15 6.76 -16.89
N ARG A 166 3.06 5.54 -16.32
CA ARG A 166 4.01 4.44 -16.60
C ARG A 166 3.93 4.01 -18.07
N GLN A 167 2.74 3.76 -18.59
CA GLN A 167 2.54 3.39 -20.00
C GLN A 167 3.04 4.50 -20.93
N ARG A 168 2.73 5.76 -20.63
CA ARG A 168 3.22 6.90 -21.41
C ARG A 168 4.75 7.00 -21.41
N ARG A 169 5.40 6.76 -20.27
CA ARG A 169 6.87 6.74 -20.20
C ARG A 169 7.45 5.60 -21.04
N GLN A 170 6.92 4.38 -20.89
CA GLN A 170 7.38 3.22 -21.66
C GLN A 170 7.24 3.43 -23.18
N ALA A 171 6.15 4.05 -23.63
CA ALA A 171 5.94 4.37 -25.04
C ALA A 171 6.92 5.43 -25.57
N MET A 172 7.34 6.37 -24.74
CA MET A 172 8.39 7.34 -25.11
C MET A 172 9.75 6.67 -25.18
N ASP A 173 10.11 5.89 -24.15
CA ASP A 173 11.36 5.13 -24.09
C ASP A 173 11.48 4.18 -25.29
N GLU A 174 10.38 3.55 -25.73
CA GLU A 174 10.35 2.67 -26.90
C GLU A 174 10.59 3.42 -28.21
N LYS A 175 10.00 4.62 -28.37
CA LYS A 175 10.26 5.47 -29.54
C LYS A 175 11.69 5.98 -29.57
N GLU A 176 12.25 6.35 -28.42
CA GLU A 176 13.65 6.77 -28.31
C GLU A 176 14.58 5.63 -28.71
N ARG A 177 14.38 4.42 -28.19
CA ARG A 177 15.18 3.24 -28.60
C ARG A 177 15.08 2.96 -30.09
N HIS A 178 13.90 3.04 -30.69
CA HIS A 178 13.73 2.85 -32.14
C HIS A 178 14.50 3.89 -32.94
N ARG A 179 14.44 5.16 -32.53
CA ARG A 179 15.17 6.26 -33.18
C ARG A 179 16.68 6.07 -33.05
N GLU A 180 17.17 5.74 -31.87
CA GLU A 180 18.59 5.44 -31.64
C GLU A 180 19.06 4.26 -32.48
N GLN A 181 18.23 3.23 -32.63
CA GLN A 181 18.55 2.06 -33.45
C GLN A 181 18.58 2.39 -34.94
N GLU A 182 17.69 3.26 -35.43
CA GLU A 182 17.75 3.77 -36.80
C GLU A 182 18.96 4.67 -37.05
N GLU A 183 19.29 5.56 -36.10
CA GLU A 183 20.47 6.42 -36.17
C GLU A 183 21.75 5.57 -36.16
N TRP A 184 21.81 4.57 -35.28
CA TRP A 184 22.89 3.60 -35.26
C TRP A 184 22.97 2.85 -36.58
N ALA A 185 21.87 2.32 -37.12
CA ALA A 185 21.84 1.62 -38.40
C ALA A 185 22.29 2.49 -39.59
N LYS A 186 22.02 3.80 -39.57
CA LYS A 186 22.51 4.76 -40.57
C LYS A 186 24.01 5.02 -40.44
N SER A 187 24.51 5.04 -39.20
CA SER A 187 25.95 5.16 -38.92
C SER A 187 26.70 3.84 -39.14
N ALA A 188 25.97 2.71 -39.01
CA ALA A 188 26.46 1.35 -39.08
C ALA A 188 26.88 1.02 -40.51
N GLY A 189 28.17 0.89 -40.75
CA GLY A 189 28.71 0.49 -42.05
C GLY A 189 29.51 1.55 -42.79
N GLY A 190 29.77 2.69 -42.16
CA GLY A 190 30.78 3.64 -42.61
C GLY A 190 32.17 2.98 -42.70
N PRO A 191 33.08 3.45 -43.58
CA PRO A 191 34.41 2.86 -43.74
C PRO A 191 35.19 2.75 -42.42
N LYS A 192 35.03 3.75 -41.54
CA LYS A 192 35.69 3.81 -40.23
C LYS A 192 35.30 2.66 -39.30
N GLU A 193 34.03 2.26 -39.30
CA GLU A 193 33.55 1.20 -38.41
C GLU A 193 33.97 -0.18 -38.90
N ARG A 194 33.99 -0.40 -40.21
CA ARG A 194 34.52 -1.63 -40.81
C ARG A 194 36.00 -1.83 -40.44
N ILE A 195 36.77 -0.76 -40.41
CA ILE A 195 38.17 -0.77 -39.96
C ILE A 195 38.25 -1.13 -38.47
N MET A 196 37.43 -0.51 -37.60
CA MET A 196 37.41 -0.82 -36.17
C MET A 196 37.03 -2.28 -35.88
N ILE A 197 35.99 -2.80 -36.54
CA ILE A 197 35.56 -4.21 -36.41
C ILE A 197 36.67 -5.13 -36.93
N GLY A 198 37.26 -4.82 -38.08
CA GLY A 198 38.37 -5.59 -38.66
C GLY A 198 39.56 -5.67 -37.71
N LEU A 199 39.96 -4.55 -37.11
CA LEU A 199 41.04 -4.52 -36.11
C LEU A 199 40.70 -5.33 -34.86
N GLY A 200 39.45 -5.25 -34.38
CA GLY A 200 38.99 -6.02 -33.23
C GLY A 200 39.03 -7.53 -33.47
N VAL A 201 38.51 -7.99 -34.62
CA VAL A 201 38.56 -9.41 -35.01
C VAL A 201 40.01 -9.88 -35.19
N PHE A 202 40.86 -9.07 -35.83
CA PHE A 202 42.26 -9.40 -36.03
C PHE A 202 43.02 -9.51 -34.70
N ALA A 203 42.79 -8.59 -33.77
CA ALA A 203 43.39 -8.63 -32.43
C ALA A 203 42.92 -9.86 -31.63
N LEU A 204 41.63 -10.21 -31.74
CA LEU A 204 41.06 -11.39 -31.05
C LEU A 204 41.66 -12.68 -31.62
N LEU A 205 41.73 -12.81 -32.95
CA LEU A 205 42.37 -13.95 -33.60
C LEU A 205 43.85 -14.04 -33.26
N GLY A 206 44.60 -12.94 -33.35
CA GLY A 206 46.02 -12.89 -33.01
C GLY A 206 46.30 -13.25 -31.54
N GLY A 207 45.44 -12.82 -30.62
CA GLY A 207 45.56 -13.14 -29.19
C GLY A 207 45.14 -14.56 -28.82
N LEU A 208 44.12 -15.12 -29.47
CA LEU A 208 43.70 -16.52 -29.25
C LEU A 208 44.61 -17.53 -29.96
N TYR A 209 45.25 -17.15 -31.07
CA TYR A 209 46.05 -18.04 -31.90
C TYR A 209 47.13 -18.83 -31.13
N PRO A 210 47.94 -18.22 -30.24
CA PRO A 210 48.89 -18.97 -29.41
C PRO A 210 48.20 -20.02 -28.53
N SER A 211 47.05 -19.70 -27.95
CA SER A 211 46.32 -20.60 -27.05
C SER A 211 45.77 -21.82 -27.77
N PHE A 212 45.32 -21.66 -29.03
CA PHE A 212 44.77 -22.77 -29.80
C PHE A 212 45.83 -23.61 -30.51
N PHE A 213 46.93 -23.00 -30.98
CA PHE A 213 47.95 -23.70 -31.78
C PHE A 213 49.22 -24.08 -31.03
N LEU A 214 49.62 -23.34 -29.98
CA LEU A 214 50.88 -23.61 -29.25
C LEU A 214 50.69 -24.32 -27.90
N TYR A 215 49.54 -24.16 -27.25
CA TYR A 215 49.28 -24.73 -25.93
C TYR A 215 48.69 -26.17 -25.83
N PRO A 216 48.21 -26.88 -26.88
CA PRO A 216 47.61 -28.20 -26.67
C PRO A 216 48.61 -29.24 -26.13
N PHE A 217 49.91 -29.06 -26.36
CA PHE A 217 50.96 -29.98 -25.89
C PHE A 217 51.21 -29.98 -24.38
N GLN A 218 50.80 -28.93 -23.64
CA GLN A 218 51.07 -28.82 -22.20
C GLN A 218 49.94 -29.40 -21.34
N LEU A 219 48.68 -29.30 -21.78
CA LEU A 219 47.54 -29.86 -21.05
C LEU A 219 47.59 -31.38 -20.94
N ASP A 220 48.01 -32.06 -22.01
CA ASP A 220 48.11 -33.52 -22.02
C ASP A 220 49.07 -34.05 -20.95
N ARG A 221 50.16 -33.31 -20.68
CA ARG A 221 51.12 -33.68 -19.63
C ARG A 221 50.50 -33.59 -18.23
N MET A 222 49.72 -32.54 -17.97
CA MET A 222 49.05 -32.38 -16.68
C MET A 222 47.99 -33.46 -16.43
N HIS A 223 47.25 -33.85 -17.47
CA HIS A 223 46.28 -34.94 -17.37
C HIS A 223 46.96 -36.29 -17.13
N GLN A 224 48.08 -36.55 -17.80
CA GLN A 224 48.87 -37.76 -17.57
C GLN A 224 49.42 -37.83 -16.14
N ASP A 225 49.97 -36.73 -15.62
CA ASP A 225 50.49 -36.66 -14.25
C ASP A 225 49.38 -36.85 -13.21
N ALA A 226 48.21 -36.23 -13.44
CA ALA A 226 47.05 -36.39 -12.56
C ALA A 226 46.54 -37.84 -12.55
N VAL A 227 46.47 -38.50 -13.71
CA VAL A 227 46.08 -39.92 -13.82
C VAL A 227 47.10 -40.82 -13.13
N ALA A 228 48.39 -40.54 -13.31
CA ALA A 228 49.47 -41.27 -12.65
C ALA A 228 49.38 -41.15 -11.13
N ASN A 229 49.17 -39.94 -10.61
CA ASN A 229 49.02 -39.69 -9.18
C ASN A 229 47.78 -40.37 -8.59
N LEU A 230 46.63 -40.33 -9.31
CA LEU A 230 45.41 -40.98 -8.87
C LEU A 230 45.55 -42.52 -8.85
N THR A 231 46.25 -43.08 -9.84
CA THR A 231 46.55 -44.52 -9.89
C THR A 231 47.44 -44.92 -8.71
N LYS A 232 48.48 -44.12 -8.43
CA LYS A 232 49.34 -44.31 -7.26
C LYS A 232 48.55 -44.28 -5.96
N ALA A 233 47.71 -43.25 -5.75
CA ALA A 233 46.88 -43.11 -4.56
C ALA A 233 45.91 -44.29 -4.36
N ARG A 234 45.36 -44.87 -5.45
CA ARG A 234 44.51 -46.06 -5.36
C ARG A 234 45.27 -47.29 -4.89
N ASN A 235 46.49 -47.51 -5.39
CA ASN A 235 47.33 -48.63 -4.97
C ASN A 235 47.72 -48.49 -3.50
N ASP A 236 48.18 -47.31 -3.09
CA ASP A 236 48.56 -47.02 -1.70
C ASP A 236 47.37 -47.23 -0.75
N ALA A 237 46.17 -46.79 -1.14
CA ALA A 237 44.97 -46.99 -0.34
C ALA A 237 44.57 -48.48 -0.20
N GLN A 238 44.77 -49.28 -1.25
CA GLN A 238 44.52 -50.73 -1.19
C GLN A 238 45.50 -51.42 -0.24
N GLU A 239 46.78 -51.04 -0.28
CA GLU A 239 47.81 -51.58 0.60
C GLU A 239 47.56 -51.22 2.06
N ILE A 240 47.34 -49.94 2.36
CA ILE A 240 47.03 -49.47 3.72
C ILE A 240 45.74 -50.12 4.24
N GLY A 241 44.73 -50.26 3.38
CA GLY A 241 43.49 -50.95 3.71
C GLY A 241 43.72 -52.42 4.06
N HIS A 242 44.60 -53.10 3.33
CA HIS A 242 44.98 -54.48 3.62
C HIS A 242 45.72 -54.59 4.96
N LEU A 243 46.71 -53.73 5.21
CA LEU A 243 47.46 -53.69 6.46
C LEU A 243 46.56 -53.45 7.68
N ARG A 244 45.62 -52.50 7.60
CA ARG A 244 44.64 -52.25 8.67
C ARG A 244 43.73 -53.44 8.95
N ARG A 245 43.29 -54.16 7.90
CA ARG A 245 42.48 -55.37 8.08
C ARG A 245 43.25 -56.48 8.79
N GLU A 246 44.53 -56.65 8.45
CA GLU A 246 45.38 -57.63 9.14
C GLU A 246 45.63 -57.25 10.60
N GLU A 247 45.86 -55.97 10.90
CA GLU A 247 46.00 -55.50 12.28
C GLU A 247 44.72 -55.71 13.11
N VAL A 248 43.53 -55.41 12.54
CA VAL A 248 42.25 -55.65 13.20
C VAL A 248 42.04 -57.15 13.43
N LYS A 249 42.33 -58.01 12.46
CA LYS A 249 42.25 -59.47 12.64
C LYS A 249 43.16 -59.94 13.77
N LYS A 250 44.38 -59.37 13.88
CA LYS A 250 45.30 -59.69 14.97
C LYS A 250 44.72 -59.30 16.33
N ARG A 251 44.23 -58.06 16.47
CA ARG A 251 43.58 -57.57 17.72
C ARG A 251 42.35 -58.40 18.09
N VAL A 252 41.53 -58.79 17.12
CA VAL A 252 40.35 -59.65 17.36
C VAL A 252 40.76 -61.05 17.83
N ARG A 253 41.84 -61.63 17.29
CA ARG A 253 42.37 -62.92 17.79
C ARG A 253 42.89 -62.79 19.22
N GLU A 254 43.63 -61.73 19.52
CA GLU A 254 44.12 -61.44 20.88
C GLU A 254 42.96 -61.28 21.87
N MET A 255 41.90 -60.52 21.54
CA MET A 255 40.71 -60.37 22.39
C MET A 255 39.94 -61.67 22.61
N LYS A 256 39.85 -62.53 21.58
CA LYS A 256 39.21 -63.86 21.71
C LYS A 256 40.01 -64.81 22.60
N ALA A 257 41.34 -64.71 22.58
CA ALA A 257 42.19 -65.49 23.46
C ALA A 257 41.98 -65.05 24.92
N THR A 258 42.06 -63.74 25.21
CA THR A 258 41.88 -63.22 26.57
C THR A 258 40.48 -63.47 27.13
N SER A 259 39.42 -63.42 26.30
CA SER A 259 38.07 -63.77 26.75
C SER A 259 37.95 -65.23 27.14
N LYS A 260 38.59 -66.14 26.37
CA LYS A 260 38.60 -67.57 26.68
C LYS A 260 39.36 -67.85 27.98
N ASP A 261 40.52 -67.22 28.18
CA ASP A 261 41.30 -67.35 29.41
C ASP A 261 40.50 -66.84 30.63
N THR A 262 39.69 -65.78 30.46
CA THR A 262 38.82 -65.24 31.52
C THR A 262 37.67 -66.20 31.85
N GLU A 263 37.09 -66.87 30.84
CA GLU A 263 36.06 -67.89 31.04
C GLU A 263 36.62 -69.13 31.75
N GLU A 264 37.83 -69.58 31.42
CA GLU A 264 38.48 -70.72 32.09
C GLU A 264 38.76 -70.40 33.57
N LEU A 265 39.20 -69.17 33.90
CA LEU A 265 39.40 -68.74 35.29
C LEU A 265 38.10 -68.64 36.11
N GLN A 266 36.94 -68.42 35.47
CA GLN A 266 35.65 -68.41 36.17
C GLN A 266 35.09 -69.80 36.45
N VAL A 267 35.55 -70.83 35.73
CA VAL A 267 35.09 -72.22 35.93
C VAL A 267 35.90 -72.95 37.00
N GLU A 268 37.13 -72.51 37.30
CA GLU A 268 37.97 -73.06 38.39
C GLU A 268 37.70 -72.45 39.78
N ALA A 269 36.94 -71.35 39.88
CA ALA A 269 36.58 -70.69 41.14
C ALA A 269 35.22 -71.15 41.68
#